data_AF-A0A1R1DCU6-F1
#
_entry.id   AF-A0A1R1DCU6-F1
#
_cell.length_a   1.000
_cell.length_b   1.000
_cell.length_c   1.000
_cell.angle_alpha   90.00
_cell.angle_beta   90.00
_cell.angle_gamma   90.00
#
_symmetry.space_group_name_H-M   'P 1'
#
loop_
_entity.id
_entity.type
_entity.pdbx_description
1 polymer ?
#
loop_
_entity_poly.entity_id
_entity_poly.type
_entity_poly.pdbx_seq_one_letter_code
_entity_poly.pdbx_strand_id
1 'polypeptide(L)'
;MAKNVLQKHWNGTAWVELHPITKASNVIGNNGISVETQLANTTANLNATDPLLMMTYDFSGRVVHPDVYKVYSNFGRNGEETAATYAGYTYWMVATPFPMANDNYENPSLWVSNDGVNWVVPLGYTNPIVAPVDAAGSVVPFVNTVTSGAFNSDPDWLIDPDDDRGTYMKMIYRAGNTATLTNKIMYTESGDGGIIWSAPYECYVDNVNHNLSPAIVRLGVNSFEMYYVETTITASLVYTIKKRTSNNMKLWSAPINVNIPTLPSGRRPWHIDAIKTHTGVELLLNTNPASAHSPDALFILSSTDRVNFILENNGNPVVTPSGSGWDDSYIYRGTFTKRSDGYYQIWYSAMDHDGNYRIGYIDGDFRFGFNLEKGNKNSIKPFQRFFFNQGDLQEGFQSTAHVIPDTDLTFLGEINSLSGKRRIKLVEEVFVLGDLNVTGGAYNTGHFTLGAYHFWVDSTGKLRIKNGVPTTDTDGIVVGSQT
;
A
#
# COMPACT_ATOMS: atom_id res chain seq x y z
N MET A 1 32.48 -1.11 25.82
CA MET A 1 32.77 -2.55 25.77
C MET A 1 31.49 -3.27 25.36
N ALA A 2 31.39 -3.70 24.11
CA ALA A 2 30.25 -4.50 23.65
C ALA A 2 30.36 -5.90 24.27
N LYS A 3 29.38 -6.29 25.09
CA LYS A 3 29.27 -7.69 25.55
C LYS A 3 28.84 -8.53 24.34
N ASN A 4 29.70 -9.44 23.91
CA ASN A 4 29.31 -10.49 22.97
C ASN A 4 28.22 -11.34 23.61
N VAL A 5 27.08 -11.50 22.93
CA VAL A 5 26.05 -12.46 23.34
C VAL A 5 26.55 -13.84 22.89
N LEU A 6 27.08 -14.61 23.83
CA LEU A 6 27.58 -15.96 23.60
C LEU A 6 26.39 -16.92 23.61
N GLN A 7 26.02 -17.49 22.46
CA GLN A 7 25.15 -18.66 22.43
C GLN A 7 25.96 -19.89 22.84
N LYS A 8 25.54 -20.54 23.92
CA LYS A 8 26.06 -21.83 24.36
C LYS A 8 24.92 -22.83 24.34
N HIS A 9 25.19 -24.05 23.90
CA HIS A 9 24.25 -25.15 24.08
C HIS A 9 24.83 -26.18 25.06
N TRP A 10 23.97 -26.86 25.81
CA TRP A 10 24.38 -27.97 26.67
C TRP A 10 24.37 -29.27 25.86
N ASN A 11 25.52 -29.96 25.76
CA ASN A 11 25.62 -31.21 24.98
C ASN A 11 25.38 -32.49 25.82
N GLY A 12 24.92 -32.34 27.07
CA GLY A 12 24.74 -33.43 28.03
C GLY A 12 25.89 -33.59 29.03
N THR A 13 27.08 -33.02 28.78
CA THR A 13 28.24 -33.10 29.70
C THR A 13 28.95 -31.76 29.92
N ALA A 14 28.88 -30.83 28.97
CA ALA A 14 29.42 -29.47 29.11
C ALA A 14 28.64 -28.45 28.27
N TRP A 15 28.78 -27.18 28.63
CA TRP A 15 28.35 -26.06 27.78
C TRP A 15 29.35 -25.88 26.66
N VAL A 16 28.92 -26.12 25.41
CA VAL A 16 29.75 -25.94 24.21
C VAL A 16 29.41 -24.60 23.59
N GLU A 17 30.44 -23.81 23.30
CA GLU A 17 30.30 -22.54 22.59
C GLU A 17 29.99 -22.82 21.12
N LEU A 18 28.83 -22.34 20.66
CA LEU A 18 28.57 -22.24 19.23
C LEU A 18 29.34 -21.03 18.74
N HIS A 19 30.12 -21.18 17.66
CA HIS A 19 30.99 -20.15 17.09
C HIS A 19 30.41 -18.73 17.20
N PRO A 20 31.24 -17.69 17.41
CA PRO A 20 30.76 -16.33 17.56
C PRO A 20 29.90 -15.97 16.35
N ILE A 21 28.62 -15.68 16.60
CA ILE A 21 27.72 -15.14 15.59
C ILE A 21 28.41 -13.89 15.05
N THR A 22 28.95 -13.99 13.84
CA THR A 22 29.58 -12.86 13.17
C THR A 22 28.44 -11.93 12.80
N LYS A 23 28.39 -10.74 13.42
CA LYS A 23 27.49 -9.68 12.98
C LYS A 23 27.63 -9.51 11.47
N ALA A 24 26.53 -9.26 10.76
CA ALA A 24 26.54 -9.03 9.31
C ALA A 24 27.56 -7.95 8.86
N SER A 25 27.92 -7.01 9.75
CA SER A 25 29.02 -6.03 9.61
C SER A 25 30.41 -6.65 9.34
N ASN A 26 30.61 -7.90 9.75
CA ASN A 26 31.92 -8.58 9.75
C ASN A 26 32.07 -9.57 8.58
N VAL A 27 31.02 -9.77 7.78
CA VAL A 27 31.07 -10.61 6.58
C VAL A 27 31.30 -9.69 5.39
N ILE A 28 32.51 -9.72 4.83
CA ILE A 28 32.92 -8.87 3.71
C ILE A 28 32.92 -9.71 2.42
N GLY A 29 32.18 -9.28 1.41
CA GLY A 29 32.15 -9.94 0.10
C GLY A 29 33.47 -9.78 -0.67
N ASN A 30 33.63 -10.53 -1.77
CA ASN A 30 34.82 -10.45 -2.64
C ASN A 30 35.11 -9.04 -3.21
N ASN A 31 34.12 -8.14 -3.12
CA ASN A 31 34.21 -6.72 -3.50
C ASN A 31 34.68 -5.80 -2.36
N GLY A 32 35.04 -6.33 -1.18
CA GLY A 32 35.51 -5.54 -0.05
C GLY A 32 34.39 -4.80 0.72
N ILE A 33 33.12 -5.08 0.42
CA ILE A 33 31.96 -4.43 1.03
C ILE A 33 31.27 -5.41 2.00
N SER A 34 30.89 -4.94 3.19
CA SER A 34 30.18 -5.78 4.17
C SER A 34 28.80 -6.20 3.66
N VAL A 35 28.32 -7.38 4.06
CA VAL A 35 26.98 -7.89 3.71
C VAL A 35 25.89 -6.96 4.25
N GLU A 36 26.09 -6.36 5.42
CA GLU A 36 25.20 -5.31 5.96
C GLU A 36 25.14 -4.09 5.04
N THR A 37 26.28 -3.62 4.55
CA THR A 37 26.33 -2.51 3.58
C THR A 37 25.67 -2.90 2.25
N GLN A 38 25.83 -4.15 1.79
CA GLN A 38 25.15 -4.63 0.58
C GLN A 38 23.64 -4.70 0.76
N LEU A 39 23.16 -5.13 1.93
CA LEU A 39 21.74 -5.18 2.28
C LEU A 39 21.12 -3.79 2.40
N ALA A 40 21.79 -2.90 3.12
CA ALA A 40 21.42 -1.50 3.23
C ALA A 40 21.36 -0.81 1.85
N ASN A 41 22.31 -1.12 0.97
CA ASN A 41 22.34 -0.63 -0.41
C ASN A 41 21.23 -1.23 -1.30
N THR A 42 20.80 -2.48 -1.06
CA THR A 42 19.64 -3.08 -1.77
C THR A 42 18.29 -2.51 -1.33
N THR A 43 18.17 -2.01 -0.10
CA THR A 43 17.00 -1.24 0.36
C THR A 43 17.03 0.23 -0.04
N ALA A 44 18.19 0.75 -0.49
CA ALA A 44 18.38 2.17 -0.74
C ALA A 44 17.90 2.66 -2.13
N ASN A 45 17.61 1.77 -3.09
CA ASN A 45 17.11 2.16 -4.41
C ASN A 45 15.96 1.22 -4.83
N LEU A 46 14.77 1.43 -4.27
CA LEU A 46 13.53 0.78 -4.70
C LEU A 46 12.85 1.51 -5.87
N ASN A 47 13.46 2.57 -6.38
CA ASN A 47 12.95 3.36 -7.49
C ASN A 47 12.77 2.53 -8.77
N ALA A 48 11.84 2.94 -9.62
CA ALA A 48 11.64 2.31 -10.91
C ALA A 48 12.89 2.58 -11.78
N THR A 49 13.38 1.53 -12.44
CA THR A 49 14.57 1.62 -13.30
C THR A 49 14.35 2.59 -14.46
N ASP A 50 13.16 2.54 -15.06
CA ASP A 50 12.76 3.36 -16.19
C ASP A 50 11.39 4.00 -15.93
N PRO A 51 11.14 5.18 -16.51
CA PRO A 51 9.80 5.78 -16.47
C PRO A 51 8.85 4.99 -17.38
N LEU A 52 7.57 5.01 -17.02
CA LEU A 52 6.47 4.52 -17.85
C LEU A 52 6.34 5.37 -19.12
N LEU A 53 6.02 4.70 -20.22
CA LEU A 53 5.70 5.37 -21.47
C LEU A 53 4.25 5.86 -21.43
N MET A 54 4.07 7.17 -21.43
CA MET A 54 2.77 7.83 -21.38
C MET A 54 2.56 8.68 -22.63
N MET A 55 1.47 8.46 -23.35
CA MET A 55 1.07 9.36 -24.46
C MET A 55 0.21 10.49 -23.92
N THR A 56 0.77 11.70 -23.88
CA THR A 56 0.07 12.93 -23.50
C THR A 56 -0.49 13.63 -24.75
N TYR A 57 -1.54 14.45 -24.56
CA TYR A 57 -2.20 15.12 -25.69
C TYR A 57 -1.34 16.20 -26.36
N ASP A 58 -0.30 16.69 -25.66
CA ASP A 58 0.73 17.59 -26.17
C ASP A 58 1.94 16.84 -26.78
N PHE A 59 1.90 15.50 -26.78
CA PHE A 59 2.92 14.59 -27.33
C PHE A 59 4.30 14.66 -26.66
N SER A 60 4.46 15.37 -25.54
CA SER A 60 5.74 15.42 -24.81
C SER A 60 6.03 14.15 -24.01
N GLY A 61 5.00 13.39 -23.65
CA GLY A 61 5.11 12.28 -22.71
C GLY A 61 5.45 12.70 -21.28
N ARG A 62 5.39 14.01 -20.97
CA ARG A 62 5.69 14.55 -19.65
C ARG A 62 4.42 14.71 -18.83
N VAL A 63 4.37 14.04 -17.69
CA VAL A 63 3.14 13.87 -16.90
C VAL A 63 3.47 13.75 -15.42
N VAL A 64 2.61 14.32 -14.58
CA VAL A 64 2.73 14.34 -13.11
C VAL A 64 1.42 13.95 -12.44
N HIS A 65 1.48 13.81 -11.12
CA HIS A 65 0.32 13.65 -10.26
C HIS A 65 -0.58 12.46 -10.67
N PRO A 66 -0.03 11.24 -10.83
CA PRO A 66 -0.84 10.08 -11.17
C PRO A 66 -1.72 9.70 -10.01
N ASP A 67 -2.97 9.35 -10.27
CA ASP A 67 -3.90 8.69 -9.35
C ASP A 67 -4.52 7.45 -9.99
N VAL A 68 -4.28 6.27 -9.41
CA VAL A 68 -4.59 4.97 -10.01
C VAL A 68 -5.66 4.25 -9.23
N TYR A 69 -6.75 3.94 -9.91
CA TYR A 69 -7.77 3.03 -9.39
C TYR A 69 -7.55 1.63 -9.99
N LYS A 70 -7.30 0.64 -9.11
CA LYS A 70 -7.33 -0.78 -9.47
C LYS A 70 -8.73 -1.34 -9.24
N VAL A 71 -9.30 -1.95 -10.26
CA VAL A 71 -10.64 -2.52 -10.21
C VAL A 71 -10.60 -3.87 -9.49
N TYR A 72 -11.39 -3.99 -8.43
CA TYR A 72 -11.61 -5.22 -7.69
C TYR A 72 -13.01 -5.79 -7.93
N SER A 73 -13.20 -7.07 -7.65
CA SER A 73 -14.51 -7.71 -7.68
C SER A 73 -15.49 -6.99 -6.75
N ASN A 74 -16.75 -6.91 -7.19
CA ASN A 74 -17.78 -6.09 -6.54
C ASN A 74 -17.34 -4.62 -6.29
N PHE A 75 -16.39 -4.10 -7.08
CA PHE A 75 -15.81 -2.77 -6.94
C PHE A 75 -15.33 -2.46 -5.51
N GLY A 76 -14.80 -3.48 -4.82
CA GLY A 76 -14.28 -3.37 -3.47
C GLY A 76 -15.35 -3.13 -2.37
N ARG A 77 -16.65 -3.25 -2.67
CA ARG A 77 -17.75 -2.99 -1.71
C ARG A 77 -17.62 -3.79 -0.41
N ASN A 78 -17.20 -5.05 -0.50
CA ASN A 78 -17.12 -5.98 0.63
C ASN A 78 -15.69 -6.17 1.15
N GLY A 79 -14.75 -5.27 0.80
CA GLY A 79 -13.32 -5.48 1.08
C GLY A 79 -12.72 -6.63 0.26
N GLU A 80 -13.36 -6.99 -0.86
CA GLU A 80 -12.85 -7.97 -1.81
C GLU A 80 -11.63 -7.40 -2.55
N GLU A 81 -10.58 -8.22 -2.65
CA GLU A 81 -9.33 -7.85 -3.30
C GLU A 81 -9.06 -8.64 -4.60
N THR A 82 -10.03 -9.44 -5.04
CA THR A 82 -9.88 -10.19 -6.29
C THR A 82 -9.87 -9.21 -7.45
N ALA A 83 -8.83 -9.23 -8.28
CA ALA A 83 -8.76 -8.37 -9.45
C ALA A 83 -9.96 -8.59 -10.39
N ALA A 84 -10.50 -7.49 -10.91
CA ALA A 84 -11.59 -7.50 -11.89
C ALA A 84 -11.32 -6.46 -12.98
N THR A 85 -12.28 -6.25 -13.88
CA THR A 85 -12.19 -5.22 -14.91
C THR A 85 -13.42 -4.34 -14.94
N TYR A 86 -13.23 -3.08 -15.34
CA TYR A 86 -14.30 -2.16 -15.69
C TYR A 86 -14.07 -1.68 -17.12
N ALA A 87 -15.09 -1.77 -17.96
CA ALA A 87 -15.00 -1.57 -19.41
C ALA A 87 -13.79 -2.27 -20.09
N GLY A 88 -13.42 -3.46 -19.59
CA GLY A 88 -12.32 -4.28 -20.14
C GLY A 88 -10.92 -3.97 -19.61
N TYR A 89 -10.79 -3.07 -18.62
CA TYR A 89 -9.50 -2.68 -18.04
C TYR A 89 -9.43 -2.90 -16.53
N THR A 90 -8.31 -3.44 -16.06
CA THR A 90 -8.02 -3.67 -14.63
C THR A 90 -7.60 -2.40 -13.90
N TYR A 91 -6.84 -1.54 -14.57
CA TYR A 91 -6.25 -0.33 -14.02
C TYR A 91 -6.69 0.87 -14.82
N TRP A 92 -6.97 1.94 -14.11
CA TRP A 92 -7.32 3.22 -14.67
C TRP A 92 -6.49 4.28 -13.95
N MET A 93 -6.02 5.28 -14.68
CA MET A 93 -5.19 6.36 -14.13
C MET A 93 -5.76 7.70 -14.58
N VAL A 94 -5.89 8.63 -13.65
CA VAL A 94 -5.93 10.06 -13.97
C VAL A 94 -4.58 10.69 -13.64
N ALA A 95 -4.11 11.61 -14.46
CA ALA A 95 -2.87 12.35 -14.23
C ALA A 95 -2.91 13.67 -15.02
N THR A 96 -1.93 14.55 -14.82
CA THR A 96 -1.85 15.83 -15.55
C THR A 96 -0.59 15.92 -16.40
N PRO A 97 -0.70 16.11 -17.74
CA PRO A 97 0.45 16.49 -18.55
C PRO A 97 1.08 17.78 -18.05
N PHE A 98 2.41 17.84 -17.96
CA PHE A 98 3.11 19.00 -17.39
C PHE A 98 4.47 19.25 -18.08
N PRO A 99 4.48 19.46 -19.40
CA PRO A 99 5.70 19.71 -20.15
C PRO A 99 6.41 20.98 -19.66
N MET A 100 7.70 20.86 -19.31
CA MET A 100 8.54 21.98 -18.85
C MET A 100 7.93 22.76 -17.67
N ALA A 101 7.15 22.11 -16.79
CA ALA A 101 6.43 22.75 -15.70
C ALA A 101 5.44 23.86 -16.15
N ASN A 102 4.86 23.70 -17.35
CA ASN A 102 3.89 24.64 -17.90
C ASN A 102 2.45 24.24 -17.51
N ASP A 103 1.86 25.01 -16.60
CA ASP A 103 0.54 24.81 -16.01
C ASP A 103 -0.63 24.99 -16.98
N ASN A 104 -0.41 25.65 -18.13
CA ASN A 104 -1.39 25.70 -19.22
C ASN A 104 -1.78 24.29 -19.72
N TYR A 105 -0.89 23.31 -19.56
CA TYR A 105 -1.09 21.93 -19.99
C TYR A 105 -1.60 21.00 -18.87
N GLU A 106 -1.67 21.48 -17.63
CA GLU A 106 -1.91 20.67 -16.42
C GLU A 106 -3.38 20.27 -16.25
N ASN A 107 -3.94 19.63 -17.26
CA ASN A 107 -5.35 19.30 -17.37
C ASN A 107 -5.58 17.81 -17.11
N PRO A 108 -6.47 17.43 -16.16
CA PRO A 108 -6.76 16.04 -15.83
C PRO A 108 -7.00 15.20 -17.09
N SER A 109 -6.27 14.10 -17.21
CA SER A 109 -6.23 13.23 -18.39
C SER A 109 -6.33 11.77 -17.95
N LEU A 110 -6.88 10.91 -18.79
CA LEU A 110 -7.25 9.53 -18.49
C LEU A 110 -6.41 8.53 -19.29
N TRP A 111 -5.97 7.46 -18.63
CA TRP A 111 -5.36 6.28 -19.22
C TRP A 111 -5.89 5.00 -18.59
N VAL A 112 -5.76 3.90 -19.31
CA VAL A 112 -6.15 2.56 -18.89
C VAL A 112 -5.04 1.55 -19.14
N SER A 113 -5.02 0.51 -18.32
CA SER A 113 -4.04 -0.57 -18.39
C SER A 113 -4.62 -1.89 -17.86
N ASN A 114 -4.05 -3.01 -18.30
CA ASN A 114 -4.36 -4.34 -17.76
C ASN A 114 -3.24 -4.92 -16.90
N ASP A 115 -2.06 -4.30 -16.90
CA ASP A 115 -0.88 -4.75 -16.14
C ASP A 115 -0.30 -3.67 -15.21
N GLY A 116 -0.83 -2.43 -15.27
CA GLY A 116 -0.35 -1.30 -14.48
C GLY A 116 0.95 -0.68 -15.00
N VAL A 117 1.50 -1.16 -16.12
CA VAL A 117 2.79 -0.71 -16.68
C VAL A 117 2.61 -0.14 -18.09
N ASN A 118 1.82 -0.82 -18.92
CA ASN A 118 1.51 -0.40 -20.28
C ASN A 118 0.19 0.37 -20.28
N TRP A 119 0.27 1.67 -20.51
CA TRP A 119 -0.86 2.59 -20.42
C TRP A 119 -1.27 3.12 -21.80
N VAL A 120 -2.57 3.14 -22.06
CA VAL A 120 -3.15 3.66 -23.31
C VAL A 120 -4.32 4.57 -23.01
N VAL A 121 -4.64 5.49 -23.92
CA VAL A 121 -5.90 6.26 -23.83
C VAL A 121 -7.06 5.32 -24.17
N PRO A 122 -8.18 5.33 -23.41
CA PRO A 122 -9.35 4.51 -23.70
C PRO A 122 -9.87 4.71 -25.13
N LEU A 123 -10.29 3.63 -25.78
CA LEU A 123 -10.86 3.70 -27.13
C LEU A 123 -12.14 4.56 -27.13
N GLY A 124 -12.24 5.48 -28.11
CA GLY A 124 -13.40 6.36 -28.23
C GLY A 124 -13.33 7.63 -27.38
N TYR A 125 -12.22 7.83 -26.65
CA TYR A 125 -11.97 9.00 -25.84
C TYR A 125 -10.71 9.75 -26.29
N THR A 126 -10.60 11.04 -25.97
CA THR A 126 -9.42 11.86 -26.26
C THR A 126 -9.17 12.78 -25.08
N ASN A 127 -7.92 12.79 -24.60
CA ASN A 127 -7.51 13.65 -23.51
C ASN A 127 -7.51 15.14 -23.91
N PRO A 128 -7.71 16.04 -22.93
CA PRO A 128 -7.96 15.83 -21.49
C PRO A 128 -9.46 15.68 -21.10
N ILE A 129 -9.72 15.28 -19.86
CA ILE A 129 -11.07 15.18 -19.22
C ILE A 129 -11.67 16.57 -19.06
N VAL A 130 -10.86 17.50 -18.56
CA VAL A 130 -11.24 18.89 -18.37
C VAL A 130 -10.44 19.72 -19.35
N ALA A 131 -11.12 20.53 -20.17
CA ALA A 131 -10.45 21.38 -21.13
C ALA A 131 -9.65 22.50 -20.44
N PRO A 132 -8.58 23.01 -21.09
CA PRO A 132 -7.84 24.18 -20.61
C PRO A 132 -8.77 25.40 -20.44
N VAL A 133 -8.48 26.22 -19.44
CA VAL A 133 -9.24 27.45 -19.13
C VAL A 133 -8.34 28.68 -19.17
N ASP A 134 -8.86 29.81 -19.63
CA ASP A 134 -8.15 31.10 -19.54
C ASP A 134 -8.29 31.76 -18.15
N ALA A 135 -7.67 32.92 -17.98
CA ALA A 135 -7.74 33.71 -16.74
C ALA A 135 -9.17 34.16 -16.37
N ALA A 136 -10.12 34.16 -17.33
CA ALA A 136 -11.53 34.44 -17.08
C ALA A 136 -12.33 33.16 -16.76
N GLY A 137 -11.69 31.99 -16.73
CA GLY A 137 -12.33 30.70 -16.52
C GLY A 137 -13.07 30.17 -17.75
N SER A 138 -12.86 30.75 -18.93
CA SER A 138 -13.49 30.30 -20.18
C SER A 138 -12.67 29.18 -20.80
N VAL A 139 -13.34 28.17 -21.35
CA VAL A 139 -12.68 27.08 -22.09
C VAL A 139 -11.96 27.65 -23.30
N VAL A 140 -10.66 27.36 -23.44
CA VAL A 140 -9.84 27.82 -24.57
C VAL A 140 -9.41 26.67 -25.47
N PRO A 141 -9.26 26.90 -26.79
CA PRO A 141 -8.68 25.93 -27.70
C PRO A 141 -7.26 25.54 -27.27
N PHE A 142 -6.84 24.31 -27.60
CA PHE A 142 -5.53 23.70 -27.31
C PHE A 142 -4.32 24.38 -28.02
N VAL A 143 -4.36 25.68 -28.22
CA VAL A 143 -3.32 26.43 -28.93
C VAL A 143 -2.49 27.20 -27.91
N ASN A 144 -1.18 26.98 -28.01
CA ASN A 144 -0.03 27.47 -27.24
C ASN A 144 0.11 29.01 -27.15
N THR A 145 -0.98 29.75 -27.14
CA THR A 145 -1.01 31.22 -27.26
C THR A 145 -1.74 31.91 -26.11
N VAL A 146 -2.36 31.17 -25.20
CA VAL A 146 -3.00 31.76 -24.01
C VAL A 146 -2.05 31.55 -22.84
N THR A 147 -1.45 32.64 -22.36
CA THR A 147 -0.87 32.67 -21.01
C THR A 147 -2.06 32.69 -20.05
N SER A 148 -2.54 31.51 -19.61
CA SER A 148 -3.64 31.50 -18.66
C SER A 148 -3.09 31.87 -17.28
N GLY A 149 -3.70 32.89 -16.67
CA GLY A 149 -3.57 33.12 -15.23
C GLY A 149 -4.32 32.08 -14.41
N ALA A 150 -4.96 31.10 -15.06
CA ALA A 150 -5.71 30.02 -14.44
C ALA A 150 -5.13 28.66 -14.85
N PHE A 151 -5.24 27.67 -13.97
CA PHE A 151 -4.73 26.32 -14.22
C PHE A 151 -5.64 25.28 -13.56
N ASN A 152 -5.59 24.06 -14.07
CA ASN A 152 -6.09 22.88 -13.36
C ASN A 152 -4.88 22.15 -12.76
N SER A 153 -5.08 21.32 -11.74
CA SER A 153 -4.06 20.41 -11.24
C SER A 153 -4.69 19.35 -10.33
N ASP A 154 -3.86 18.46 -9.82
CA ASP A 154 -4.16 17.59 -8.68
C ASP A 154 -5.46 16.77 -8.80
N PRO A 155 -5.64 16.00 -9.89
CA PRO A 155 -6.80 15.12 -9.99
C PRO A 155 -6.66 13.93 -9.05
N ASP A 156 -7.78 13.52 -8.48
CA ASP A 156 -7.93 12.31 -7.68
C ASP A 156 -9.33 11.75 -7.89
N TRP A 157 -9.44 10.43 -7.95
CA TRP A 157 -10.67 9.84 -8.44
C TRP A 157 -10.94 8.45 -7.88
N LEU A 158 -12.21 8.06 -7.95
CA LEU A 158 -12.64 6.73 -7.56
C LEU A 158 -13.82 6.27 -8.40
N ILE A 159 -14.09 4.97 -8.35
CA ILE A 159 -15.35 4.41 -8.81
C ILE A 159 -16.30 4.29 -7.61
N ASP A 160 -17.48 4.90 -7.71
CA ASP A 160 -18.57 4.71 -6.75
C ASP A 160 -19.59 3.73 -7.33
N PRO A 161 -19.55 2.47 -6.89
CA PRO A 161 -20.45 1.47 -7.43
C PRO A 161 -21.86 1.57 -6.84
N ASP A 162 -22.06 2.22 -5.69
CA ASP A 162 -23.38 2.33 -5.03
C ASP A 162 -24.10 3.66 -5.34
N ASP A 163 -23.66 4.37 -6.38
CA ASP A 163 -24.43 5.50 -6.89
C ASP A 163 -25.76 4.97 -7.45
N ASP A 164 -26.87 5.63 -7.12
CA ASP A 164 -28.22 5.18 -7.46
C ASP A 164 -28.48 5.20 -8.97
N ARG A 165 -27.68 5.98 -9.71
CA ARG A 165 -27.70 6.03 -11.16
C ARG A 165 -26.90 4.89 -11.81
N GLY A 166 -26.05 4.17 -11.07
CA GLY A 166 -25.16 3.12 -11.60
C GLY A 166 -23.73 3.16 -11.06
N THR A 167 -22.76 2.59 -11.79
CA THR A 167 -21.34 2.67 -11.43
C THR A 167 -20.72 3.93 -12.04
N TYR A 168 -20.40 4.93 -11.20
CA TYR A 168 -19.90 6.22 -11.68
C TYR A 168 -18.42 6.39 -11.32
N MET A 169 -17.63 6.79 -12.30
CA MET A 169 -16.31 7.37 -12.08
C MET A 169 -16.52 8.79 -11.55
N LYS A 170 -15.95 9.09 -10.39
CA LYS A 170 -16.07 10.38 -9.70
C LYS A 170 -14.66 10.94 -9.54
N MET A 171 -14.40 12.10 -10.14
CA MET A 171 -13.12 12.78 -10.06
C MET A 171 -13.29 14.11 -9.36
N ILE A 172 -12.36 14.41 -8.46
CA ILE A 172 -12.12 15.76 -7.99
C ILE A 172 -10.79 16.26 -8.54
N TYR A 173 -10.65 17.58 -8.62
CA TYR A 173 -9.40 18.21 -9.02
C TYR A 173 -9.31 19.62 -8.47
N ARG A 174 -8.11 20.20 -8.51
CA ARG A 174 -7.87 21.58 -8.12
C ARG A 174 -7.95 22.49 -9.34
N ALA A 175 -8.62 23.63 -9.21
CA ALA A 175 -8.53 24.72 -10.17
C ALA A 175 -8.02 25.97 -9.46
N GLY A 176 -7.04 26.64 -10.05
CA GLY A 176 -6.40 27.82 -9.49
C GLY A 176 -6.45 29.01 -10.44
N ASN A 177 -6.31 30.21 -9.88
CA ASN A 177 -6.07 31.42 -10.65
C ASN A 177 -5.08 32.33 -9.91
N THR A 178 -3.91 32.55 -10.51
CA THR A 178 -2.82 33.35 -9.95
C THR A 178 -3.14 34.84 -9.93
N ALA A 179 -3.94 35.34 -10.88
CA ALA A 179 -4.32 36.74 -10.93
C ALA A 179 -5.36 37.11 -9.86
N THR A 180 -6.30 36.20 -9.57
CA THR A 180 -7.33 36.41 -8.55
C THR A 180 -7.01 35.76 -7.20
N LEU A 181 -5.86 35.06 -7.10
CA LEU A 181 -5.44 34.26 -5.93
C LEU A 181 -6.52 33.29 -5.46
N THR A 182 -7.23 32.70 -6.42
CA THR A 182 -8.37 31.80 -6.14
C THR A 182 -7.90 30.35 -6.17
N ASN A 183 -8.32 29.56 -5.20
CA ASN A 183 -8.16 28.11 -5.18
C ASN A 183 -9.53 27.43 -5.08
N LYS A 184 -9.83 26.49 -5.96
CA LYS A 184 -11.11 25.79 -6.02
C LYS A 184 -10.90 24.29 -5.99
N ILE A 185 -11.79 23.58 -5.32
CA ILE A 185 -11.98 22.15 -5.53
C ILE A 185 -13.16 21.97 -6.46
N MET A 186 -12.93 21.23 -7.53
CA MET A 186 -13.88 20.97 -8.60
C MET A 186 -14.23 19.48 -8.61
N TYR A 187 -15.38 19.15 -9.19
CA TYR A 187 -15.88 17.78 -9.33
C TYR A 187 -16.41 17.53 -10.74
N THR A 188 -16.14 16.36 -11.29
CA THR A 188 -16.82 15.86 -12.48
C THR A 188 -16.97 14.34 -12.40
N GLU A 189 -17.93 13.79 -13.15
CA GLU A 189 -18.26 12.38 -13.15
C GLU A 189 -18.52 11.84 -14.56
N SER A 190 -18.33 10.53 -14.71
CA SER A 190 -18.67 9.78 -15.91
C SER A 190 -19.40 8.49 -15.53
N GLY A 191 -20.48 8.19 -16.24
CA GLY A 191 -21.29 6.98 -16.06
C GLY A 191 -21.09 5.92 -17.16
N ASP A 192 -20.22 6.17 -18.14
CA ASP A 192 -20.06 5.35 -19.34
C ASP A 192 -18.65 4.77 -19.52
N GLY A 193 -17.88 4.70 -18.42
CA GLY A 193 -16.51 4.20 -18.47
C GLY A 193 -15.50 5.26 -18.90
N GLY A 194 -15.74 6.52 -18.52
CA GLY A 194 -14.76 7.61 -18.68
C GLY A 194 -14.72 8.22 -20.08
N ILE A 195 -15.73 7.96 -20.92
CA ILE A 195 -15.81 8.48 -22.29
C ILE A 195 -16.48 9.85 -22.29
N ILE A 196 -17.62 9.98 -21.63
CA ILE A 196 -18.35 11.24 -21.50
C ILE A 196 -18.31 11.68 -20.04
N TRP A 197 -17.84 12.90 -19.83
CA TRP A 197 -17.76 13.53 -18.52
C TRP A 197 -18.76 14.67 -18.40
N SER A 198 -19.32 14.83 -17.20
CA SER A 198 -20.20 15.94 -16.85
C SER A 198 -19.48 17.30 -16.95
N ALA A 199 -20.26 18.38 -17.05
CA ALA A 199 -19.71 19.71 -16.84
C ALA A 199 -19.15 19.82 -15.40
N PRO A 200 -17.97 20.44 -15.21
CA PRO A 200 -17.40 20.58 -13.87
C PRO A 200 -18.31 21.33 -12.90
N TYR A 201 -18.42 20.80 -11.68
CA TYR A 201 -19.12 21.39 -10.55
C TYR A 201 -18.10 21.99 -9.57
N GLU A 202 -18.29 23.24 -9.18
CA GLU A 202 -17.48 23.88 -8.14
C GLU A 202 -17.94 23.41 -6.76
N CYS A 203 -17.12 22.59 -6.10
CA CYS A 203 -17.42 22.08 -4.76
C CYS A 203 -17.32 23.20 -3.72
N TYR A 204 -16.20 23.91 -3.73
CA TYR A 204 -15.98 25.11 -2.92
C TYR A 204 -14.78 25.92 -3.42
N VAL A 205 -14.70 27.16 -2.92
CA VAL A 205 -13.61 28.10 -3.16
C VAL A 205 -12.93 28.46 -1.85
N ASP A 206 -11.61 28.54 -1.86
CA ASP A 206 -10.78 29.11 -0.80
C ASP A 206 -9.91 30.22 -1.41
N ASN A 207 -10.07 31.44 -0.88
CA ASN A 207 -9.33 32.63 -1.33
C ASN A 207 -8.23 33.02 -0.33
N VAL A 208 -7.98 32.17 0.67
CA VAL A 208 -7.02 32.43 1.76
C VAL A 208 -5.90 31.40 1.74
N ASN A 209 -6.24 30.14 1.46
CA ASN A 209 -5.31 29.02 1.45
C ASN A 209 -5.33 28.28 0.10
N HIS A 210 -4.22 27.64 -0.24
CA HIS A 210 -4.19 26.59 -1.25
C HIS A 210 -4.58 25.25 -0.61
N ASN A 211 -5.46 24.51 -1.29
CA ASN A 211 -5.84 23.14 -0.95
C ASN A 211 -5.21 22.22 -1.99
N LEU A 212 -3.97 21.79 -1.74
CA LEU A 212 -3.16 20.99 -2.66
C LEU A 212 -3.49 19.50 -2.52
N SER A 213 -3.41 18.78 -3.64
CA SER A 213 -3.46 17.31 -3.70
C SER A 213 -4.64 16.71 -2.93
N PRO A 214 -5.88 17.05 -3.28
CA PRO A 214 -7.02 16.48 -2.60
C PRO A 214 -7.14 15.00 -2.96
N ALA A 215 -7.15 14.12 -1.95
CA ALA A 215 -7.20 12.67 -2.09
C ALA A 215 -8.46 12.09 -1.47
N ILE A 216 -9.27 11.37 -2.25
CA ILE A 216 -10.61 10.95 -1.87
C ILE A 216 -10.69 9.48 -1.51
N VAL A 217 -11.33 9.21 -0.38
CA VAL A 217 -11.59 7.86 0.11
C VAL A 217 -13.08 7.63 0.22
N ARG A 218 -13.57 6.57 -0.42
CA ARG A 218 -14.92 6.06 -0.22
C ARG A 218 -14.97 5.12 0.96
N LEU A 219 -15.77 5.45 1.96
CA LEU A 219 -15.95 4.64 3.16
C LEU A 219 -17.13 3.67 3.04
N GLY A 220 -18.15 4.04 2.27
CA GLY A 220 -19.37 3.27 2.02
C GLY A 220 -20.37 4.07 1.19
N VAL A 221 -21.63 3.61 1.17
CA VAL A 221 -22.73 4.32 0.48
C VAL A 221 -22.84 5.74 1.02
N ASN A 222 -22.80 6.73 0.13
CA ASN A 222 -22.93 8.16 0.48
C ASN A 222 -22.01 8.58 1.64
N SER A 223 -20.79 8.06 1.70
CA SER A 223 -19.83 8.37 2.75
C SER A 223 -18.42 8.47 2.17
N PHE A 224 -17.93 9.70 2.09
CA PHE A 224 -16.64 10.03 1.51
C PHE A 224 -15.82 10.89 2.47
N GLU A 225 -14.52 10.69 2.45
CA GLU A 225 -13.54 11.56 3.08
C GLU A 225 -12.61 12.12 2.01
N MET A 226 -12.16 13.36 2.19
CA MET A 226 -11.12 13.99 1.38
C MET A 226 -10.02 14.47 2.30
N TYR A 227 -8.81 13.99 2.06
CA TYR A 227 -7.59 14.49 2.67
C TYR A 227 -6.95 15.49 1.72
N TYR A 228 -6.31 16.54 2.22
CA TYR A 228 -5.54 17.44 1.36
C TYR A 228 -4.47 18.19 2.17
N VAL A 229 -3.47 18.76 1.48
CA VAL A 229 -2.49 19.64 2.11
C VAL A 229 -2.98 21.09 1.99
N GLU A 230 -3.22 21.73 3.13
CA GLU A 230 -3.53 23.15 3.21
C GLU A 230 -2.24 23.95 3.42
N THR A 231 -2.02 24.99 2.59
CA THR A 231 -0.97 25.98 2.81
C THR A 231 -1.49 27.41 2.66
N THR A 232 -0.99 28.31 3.49
CA THR A 232 -1.34 29.74 3.44
C THR A 232 -0.84 30.39 2.16
N ILE A 233 -1.61 31.33 1.59
CA ILE A 233 -1.19 32.17 0.43
C ILE A 233 -0.41 33.40 0.94
N THR A 234 0.49 33.22 1.92
CA THR A 234 1.27 34.32 2.52
C THR A 234 2.75 33.95 2.58
N ALA A 235 3.63 34.93 2.87
CA ALA A 235 5.08 34.72 2.89
C ALA A 235 5.55 33.67 3.91
N SER A 236 4.77 33.40 4.96
CA SER A 236 5.03 32.36 5.96
C SER A 236 4.18 31.13 5.65
N LEU A 237 4.64 30.30 4.71
CA LEU A 237 3.96 29.08 4.29
C LEU A 237 3.90 28.07 5.44
N VAL A 238 2.69 27.78 5.92
CA VAL A 238 2.41 26.74 6.92
C VAL A 238 1.72 25.60 6.19
N TYR A 239 2.26 24.39 6.29
CA TYR A 239 1.73 23.21 5.62
C TYR A 239 1.09 22.28 6.63
N THR A 240 -0.19 21.98 6.46
CA THR A 240 -0.93 21.05 7.33
C THR A 240 -1.80 20.12 6.51
N ILE A 241 -2.00 18.90 6.98
CA ILE A 241 -2.97 18.00 6.35
C ILE A 241 -4.34 18.27 6.98
N LYS A 242 -5.34 18.42 6.13
CA LYS A 242 -6.74 18.60 6.50
C LYS A 242 -7.57 17.44 6.02
N LYS A 243 -8.72 17.25 6.67
CA LYS A 243 -9.76 16.31 6.25
C LYS A 243 -11.11 17.02 6.15
N ARG A 244 -11.89 16.64 5.13
CA ARG A 244 -13.32 16.97 4.99
C ARG A 244 -14.12 15.69 4.78
N THR A 245 -15.40 15.75 5.12
CA THR A 245 -16.35 14.65 4.89
C THR A 245 -17.42 15.10 3.89
N SER A 246 -17.98 14.16 3.14
CA SER A 246 -19.09 14.41 2.23
C SER A 246 -19.98 13.18 2.13
N ASN A 247 -21.26 13.42 1.84
CA ASN A 247 -22.20 12.35 1.51
C ASN A 247 -22.42 12.21 0.00
N ASN A 248 -21.90 13.12 -0.82
CA ASN A 248 -22.23 13.19 -2.26
C ASN A 248 -21.08 13.68 -3.16
N MET A 249 -19.87 13.84 -2.63
CA MET A 249 -18.67 14.34 -3.33
C MET A 249 -18.71 15.80 -3.79
N LYS A 250 -19.86 16.48 -3.71
CA LYS A 250 -20.07 17.86 -4.15
C LYS A 250 -20.09 18.85 -2.99
N LEU A 251 -20.73 18.48 -1.89
CA LEU A 251 -20.84 19.29 -0.68
C LEU A 251 -19.93 18.72 0.40
N TRP A 252 -18.97 19.52 0.84
CA TRP A 252 -17.97 19.11 1.82
C TRP A 252 -18.16 19.85 3.15
N SER A 253 -17.92 19.15 4.25
CA SER A 253 -17.91 19.74 5.59
C SER A 253 -16.84 20.84 5.73
N ALA A 254 -16.90 21.60 6.82
CA ALA A 254 -15.75 22.38 7.27
C ALA A 254 -14.52 21.47 7.48
N PRO A 255 -13.29 21.99 7.29
CA PRO A 255 -12.09 21.19 7.42
C PRO A 255 -11.74 20.94 8.88
N ILE A 256 -11.20 19.76 9.17
CA ILE A 256 -10.56 19.44 10.45
C ILE A 256 -9.09 19.12 10.24
N ASN A 257 -8.27 19.32 11.28
CA ASN A 257 -6.86 18.96 11.23
C ASN A 257 -6.69 17.44 11.26
N VAL A 258 -5.73 16.97 10.46
CA VAL A 258 -5.19 15.62 10.55
C VAL A 258 -3.87 15.69 11.30
N ASN A 259 -3.71 14.83 12.30
CA ASN A 259 -2.50 14.78 13.12
C ASN A 259 -1.53 13.78 12.50
N ILE A 260 -0.34 14.27 12.14
CA ILE A 260 0.78 13.42 11.70
C ILE A 260 1.96 13.58 12.68
N PRO A 261 2.84 12.58 12.80
CA PRO A 261 4.07 12.74 13.57
C PRO A 261 4.96 13.80 12.91
N THR A 262 5.91 14.35 13.68
CA THR A 262 6.95 15.21 13.12
C THR A 262 7.71 14.47 12.02
N LEU A 263 7.74 15.04 10.82
CA LEU A 263 8.45 14.44 9.70
C LEU A 263 9.97 14.53 9.90
N PRO A 264 10.74 13.48 9.52
CA PRO A 264 12.19 13.48 9.64
C PRO A 264 12.85 14.65 8.93
N SER A 265 13.97 15.13 9.47
CA SER A 265 14.78 16.21 8.88
C SER A 265 14.01 17.52 8.64
N GLY A 266 12.94 17.76 9.39
CA GLY A 266 12.13 18.99 9.31
C GLY A 266 11.30 19.11 8.03
N ARG A 267 11.12 18.03 7.27
CA ARG A 267 10.30 17.99 6.05
C ARG A 267 8.89 18.53 6.29
N ARG A 268 8.25 19.02 5.22
CA ARG A 268 6.88 19.53 5.24
C ARG A 268 6.02 18.72 4.26
N PRO A 269 4.72 18.53 4.54
CA PRO A 269 3.83 17.86 3.61
C PRO A 269 3.61 18.74 2.37
N TRP A 270 3.61 18.13 1.19
CA TRP A 270 3.39 18.85 -0.08
C TRP A 270 2.19 18.27 -0.83
N HIS A 271 2.20 16.97 -1.13
CA HIS A 271 1.13 16.28 -1.87
C HIS A 271 0.80 14.93 -1.23
N ILE A 272 -0.40 14.41 -1.45
CA ILE A 272 -0.87 13.15 -0.85
C ILE A 272 -1.76 12.35 -1.81
N ASP A 273 -1.72 11.04 -1.63
CA ASP A 273 -2.77 10.10 -2.04
C ASP A 273 -3.31 9.38 -0.79
N ALA A 274 -4.52 8.82 -0.86
CA ALA A 274 -5.19 8.14 0.24
C ALA A 274 -5.95 6.89 -0.22
N ILE A 275 -5.75 5.77 0.48
CA ILE A 275 -6.54 4.55 0.27
C ILE A 275 -7.25 4.11 1.55
N LYS A 276 -8.44 3.53 1.38
CA LYS A 276 -9.08 2.74 2.44
C LYS A 276 -8.40 1.38 2.55
N THR A 277 -8.17 0.93 3.76
CA THR A 277 -7.72 -0.43 4.09
C THR A 277 -8.71 -1.07 5.06
N HIS A 278 -8.56 -2.38 5.34
CA HIS A 278 -9.42 -3.09 6.31
C HIS A 278 -9.30 -2.54 7.73
N THR A 279 -8.17 -1.90 8.06
CA THR A 279 -7.88 -1.35 9.39
C THR A 279 -8.13 0.14 9.50
N GLY A 280 -8.36 0.86 8.39
CA GLY A 280 -8.58 2.29 8.40
C GLY A 280 -8.23 2.96 7.07
N VAL A 281 -7.35 3.98 7.12
CA VAL A 281 -6.87 4.72 5.96
C VAL A 281 -5.34 4.75 5.97
N GLU A 282 -4.75 4.63 4.80
CA GLU A 282 -3.33 4.88 4.58
C GLU A 282 -3.15 6.07 3.63
N LEU A 283 -2.09 6.84 3.84
CA LEU A 283 -1.69 7.95 2.98
C LEU A 283 -0.32 7.68 2.37
N LEU A 284 -0.14 8.06 1.11
CA LEU A 284 1.17 8.18 0.49
C LEU A 284 1.52 9.67 0.41
N LEU A 285 2.37 10.10 1.32
CA LEU A 285 2.71 11.50 1.52
C LEU A 285 3.99 11.86 0.77
N ASN A 286 3.86 12.73 -0.21
CA ASN A 286 4.97 13.48 -0.77
C ASN A 286 5.33 14.65 0.17
N THR A 287 6.63 14.79 0.41
CA THR A 287 7.18 15.82 1.29
C THR A 287 8.21 16.64 0.57
N ASN A 288 8.19 17.95 0.83
CA ASN A 288 9.25 18.83 0.41
C ASN A 288 10.22 19.13 1.57
N PRO A 289 11.49 19.35 1.24
CA PRO A 289 12.50 19.56 2.26
C PRO A 289 12.35 20.92 2.96
N ALA A 290 12.75 21.02 4.23
CA ALA A 290 12.89 22.30 4.90
C ALA A 290 14.19 23.05 4.55
N SER A 291 15.23 22.32 4.14
CA SER A 291 16.53 22.88 3.75
C SER A 291 16.87 22.47 2.32
N ALA A 292 17.67 23.29 1.61
CA ALA A 292 18.12 22.99 0.25
C ALA A 292 18.97 21.70 0.12
N HIS A 293 19.28 21.02 1.23
CA HIS A 293 20.13 19.83 1.28
C HIS A 293 19.37 18.51 1.45
N SER A 294 18.04 18.53 1.59
CA SER A 294 17.23 17.31 1.62
C SER A 294 16.45 17.21 0.31
N PRO A 295 16.36 16.04 -0.34
CA PRO A 295 15.50 15.90 -1.50
C PRO A 295 14.04 15.64 -1.11
N ASP A 296 13.09 15.91 -2.00
CA ASP A 296 11.69 15.46 -1.84
C ASP A 296 11.60 13.94 -1.69
N ALA A 297 10.57 13.43 -1.03
CA ALA A 297 10.43 11.98 -0.82
C ALA A 297 8.98 11.56 -0.53
N LEU A 298 8.69 10.28 -0.76
CA LEU A 298 7.42 9.64 -0.41
C LEU A 298 7.52 8.89 0.90
N PHE A 299 6.50 9.02 1.75
CA PHE A 299 6.32 8.29 3.00
C PHE A 299 4.95 7.63 3.03
N ILE A 300 4.85 6.45 3.65
CA ILE A 300 3.55 5.83 3.94
C ILE A 300 3.16 6.20 5.37
N LEU A 301 1.91 6.61 5.55
CA LEU A 301 1.30 6.84 6.85
C LEU A 301 0.06 5.96 6.98
N SER A 302 -0.24 5.50 8.19
CA SER A 302 -1.46 4.74 8.47
C SER A 302 -2.25 5.31 9.65
N SER A 303 -3.56 5.13 9.63
CA SER A 303 -4.45 5.53 10.71
C SER A 303 -5.65 4.61 10.82
N THR A 304 -5.97 4.18 12.04
CA THR A 304 -7.18 3.38 12.33
C THR A 304 -8.39 4.25 12.63
N ASP A 305 -8.19 5.46 13.17
CA ASP A 305 -9.25 6.42 13.48
C ASP A 305 -9.47 7.49 12.38
N ARG A 306 -8.64 7.45 11.33
CA ARG A 306 -8.68 8.30 10.14
C ARG A 306 -8.39 9.77 10.42
N VAL A 307 -7.79 10.09 11.58
CA VAL A 307 -7.44 11.46 12.01
C VAL A 307 -6.03 11.53 12.58
N ASN A 308 -5.62 10.53 13.37
CA ASN A 308 -4.29 10.42 13.95
C ASN A 308 -3.51 9.38 13.16
N PHE A 309 -2.50 9.83 12.44
CA PHE A 309 -1.65 8.98 11.61
C PHE A 309 -0.31 8.70 12.29
N ILE A 310 0.26 7.55 11.96
CA ILE A 310 1.63 7.17 12.29
C ILE A 310 2.44 7.01 11.00
N LEU A 311 3.75 7.22 11.08
CA LEU A 311 4.66 6.91 9.97
C LEU A 311 4.95 5.41 9.94
N GLU A 312 4.77 4.81 8.77
CA GLU A 312 5.20 3.43 8.50
C GLU A 312 6.71 3.38 8.21
N ASN A 313 7.25 2.18 7.98
CA ASN A 313 8.64 1.97 7.60
C ASN A 313 9.66 2.55 8.59
N ASN A 314 9.31 2.56 9.89
CA ASN A 314 10.11 3.21 10.95
C ASN A 314 10.41 4.69 10.67
N GLY A 315 9.53 5.39 9.94
CA GLY A 315 9.73 6.78 9.55
C GLY A 315 10.71 6.99 8.41
N ASN A 316 11.11 5.95 7.67
CA ASN A 316 11.95 6.09 6.47
C ASN A 316 11.09 6.31 5.22
N PRO A 317 11.56 7.11 4.25
CA PRO A 317 10.88 7.25 2.98
C PRO A 317 10.87 5.93 2.20
N VAL A 318 9.85 5.73 1.38
CA VAL A 318 9.71 4.58 0.48
C VAL A 318 10.22 4.86 -0.94
N VAL A 319 10.31 6.15 -1.31
CA VAL A 319 10.94 6.63 -2.56
C VAL A 319 11.68 7.94 -2.28
N THR A 320 12.91 8.05 -2.77
CA THR A 320 13.77 9.26 -2.75
C THR A 320 14.40 9.43 -4.13
N PRO A 321 14.91 10.59 -4.54
CA PRO A 321 15.56 10.71 -5.85
C PRO A 321 16.69 9.72 -6.00
N SER A 322 16.80 9.16 -7.20
CA SER A 322 17.94 8.33 -7.57
C SER A 322 19.23 9.16 -7.61
N GLY A 323 20.38 8.51 -7.52
CA GLY A 323 21.66 9.21 -7.69
C GLY A 323 21.92 9.72 -9.12
N SER A 324 21.18 9.19 -10.11
CA SER A 324 21.24 9.57 -11.52
C SER A 324 20.03 8.98 -12.25
N GLY A 325 19.58 9.61 -13.33
CA GLY A 325 18.57 9.05 -14.23
C GLY A 325 17.30 9.89 -14.30
N TRP A 326 16.18 9.24 -14.60
CA TRP A 326 14.93 9.94 -14.93
C TRP A 326 14.22 10.58 -13.73
N ASP A 327 14.57 10.17 -12.51
CA ASP A 327 13.98 10.58 -11.23
C ASP A 327 15.04 11.06 -10.23
N ASP A 328 16.15 11.61 -10.72
CA ASP A 328 17.31 11.98 -9.92
C ASP A 328 17.26 13.38 -9.30
N SER A 329 16.23 14.18 -9.62
CA SER A 329 16.11 15.56 -9.13
C SER A 329 15.00 15.71 -8.10
N TYR A 330 13.75 15.42 -8.49
CA TYR A 330 12.58 15.63 -7.64
C TYR A 330 11.68 14.41 -7.62
N ILE A 331 11.29 13.94 -6.43
CA ILE A 331 10.17 13.02 -6.27
C ILE A 331 8.91 13.85 -6.02
N TYR A 332 7.87 13.58 -6.80
CA TYR A 332 6.60 14.30 -6.74
C TYR A 332 5.47 13.38 -6.25
N ARG A 333 4.21 13.77 -6.41
CA ARG A 333 3.05 12.97 -5.99
C ARG A 333 3.11 11.56 -6.59
N GLY A 334 2.76 10.57 -5.77
CA GLY A 334 2.52 9.21 -6.22
C GLY A 334 1.18 8.71 -5.72
N THR A 335 0.71 7.63 -6.35
CA THR A 335 -0.47 6.85 -5.98
C THR A 335 -0.08 5.44 -5.62
N PHE A 336 -0.94 4.75 -4.89
CA PHE A 336 -0.66 3.40 -4.46
C PHE A 336 -1.91 2.55 -4.29
N THR A 337 -1.73 1.24 -4.43
CA THR A 337 -2.71 0.25 -3.99
C THR A 337 -2.02 -0.75 -3.08
N LYS A 338 -2.76 -1.28 -2.11
CA LYS A 338 -2.30 -2.33 -1.21
C LYS A 338 -2.92 -3.67 -1.62
N ARG A 339 -2.07 -4.68 -1.74
CA ARG A 339 -2.45 -6.07 -2.05
C ARG A 339 -2.77 -6.84 -0.76
N SER A 340 -3.36 -8.01 -0.91
CA SER A 340 -3.83 -8.84 0.21
C SER A 340 -2.69 -9.46 1.02
N ASP A 341 -1.53 -9.64 0.39
CA ASP A 341 -0.27 -10.00 1.06
C ASP A 341 0.41 -8.80 1.76
N GLY A 342 -0.18 -7.61 1.61
CA GLY A 342 0.26 -6.35 2.16
C GLY A 342 1.41 -5.68 1.41
N TYR A 343 1.78 -6.19 0.23
CA TYR A 343 2.68 -5.50 -0.69
C TYR A 343 1.96 -4.31 -1.32
N TYR A 344 2.72 -3.29 -1.70
CA TYR A 344 2.20 -2.12 -2.38
C TYR A 344 2.61 -2.09 -3.84
N GLN A 345 1.66 -1.70 -4.67
CA GLN A 345 1.92 -1.23 -6.02
C GLN A 345 1.93 0.31 -5.94
N ILE A 346 3.03 0.96 -6.30
CA ILE A 346 3.18 2.43 -6.23
C ILE A 346 3.52 2.97 -7.61
N TRP A 347 2.77 3.97 -8.06
CA TRP A 347 3.09 4.77 -9.23
C TRP A 347 3.45 6.17 -8.78
N TYR A 348 4.68 6.62 -9.03
CA TYR A 348 5.14 7.93 -8.56
C TYR A 348 5.59 8.80 -9.70
N SER A 349 5.25 10.08 -9.66
CA SER A 349 5.84 11.05 -10.57
C SER A 349 7.17 11.56 -10.02
N ALA A 350 8.11 11.85 -10.92
CA ALA A 350 9.41 12.41 -10.59
C ALA A 350 9.95 13.24 -11.76
N MET A 351 10.97 14.05 -11.49
CA MET A 351 11.65 14.91 -12.46
C MET A 351 13.15 14.60 -12.48
N ASP A 352 13.74 14.56 -13.67
CA ASP A 352 15.19 14.60 -13.84
C ASP A 352 15.73 16.04 -13.78
N HIS A 353 17.06 16.19 -13.76
CA HIS A 353 17.71 17.50 -13.75
C HIS A 353 17.51 18.33 -15.03
N ASP A 354 17.01 17.73 -16.12
CA ASP A 354 16.66 18.41 -17.37
C ASP A 354 15.21 18.95 -17.36
N GLY A 355 14.47 18.75 -16.27
CA GLY A 355 13.09 19.24 -16.13
C GLY A 355 12.03 18.32 -16.73
N ASN A 356 12.35 17.05 -17.00
CA ASN A 356 11.40 16.09 -17.56
C ASN A 356 10.63 15.37 -16.46
N TYR A 357 9.38 15.75 -16.27
CA TYR A 357 8.46 15.01 -15.42
C TYR A 357 7.96 13.72 -16.08
N ARG A 358 8.07 12.59 -15.39
CA ARG A 358 7.54 11.29 -15.83
C ARG A 358 7.02 10.49 -14.63
N ILE A 359 6.34 9.38 -14.90
CA ILE A 359 5.81 8.46 -13.87
C ILE A 359 6.61 7.16 -13.89
N GLY A 360 6.99 6.63 -12.73
CA GLY A 360 7.58 5.30 -12.56
C GLY A 360 6.62 4.36 -11.81
N TYR A 361 6.88 3.06 -11.89
CA TYR A 361 6.13 2.01 -11.19
C TYR A 361 7.04 1.10 -10.38
N ILE A 362 6.68 0.84 -9.13
CA ILE A 362 7.38 -0.07 -8.23
C ILE A 362 6.37 -0.97 -7.50
N ASP A 363 6.77 -2.20 -7.19
CA ASP A 363 5.97 -3.17 -6.43
C ASP A 363 6.86 -3.81 -5.36
N GLY A 364 6.40 -3.84 -4.11
CA GLY A 364 7.22 -4.32 -3.00
C GLY A 364 6.55 -4.25 -1.63
N ASP A 365 7.22 -4.82 -0.63
CA ASP A 365 6.86 -4.60 0.77
C ASP A 365 7.67 -3.40 1.29
N PHE A 366 6.96 -2.33 1.66
CA PHE A 366 7.55 -1.08 2.12
C PHE A 366 7.23 -0.80 3.61
N ARG A 367 6.62 -1.75 4.33
CA ARG A 367 6.15 -1.55 5.71
C ARG A 367 7.27 -1.69 6.74
N PHE A 368 8.31 -2.41 6.37
CA PHE A 368 9.30 -2.92 7.30
C PHE A 368 10.69 -2.46 6.91
N GLY A 369 11.24 -1.50 7.65
CA GLY A 369 12.64 -1.12 7.57
C GLY A 369 13.55 -2.17 8.20
N PHE A 370 13.51 -3.43 7.74
CA PHE A 370 14.35 -4.52 8.23
C PHE A 370 15.39 -4.95 7.18
N ASN A 371 16.66 -4.78 7.56
CA ASN A 371 17.79 -5.52 7.02
C ASN A 371 17.48 -7.02 7.04
N LEU A 372 17.31 -7.63 5.88
CA LEU A 372 17.20 -9.08 5.75
C LEU A 372 18.59 -9.69 5.88
N GLU A 373 18.96 -10.24 7.04
CA GLU A 373 20.03 -11.25 7.08
C GLU A 373 19.65 -12.41 6.14
N LYS A 374 20.22 -12.43 4.92
CA LYS A 374 19.94 -13.51 3.97
C LYS A 374 20.89 -14.68 4.21
N GLY A 375 20.30 -15.75 4.76
CA GLY A 375 20.81 -17.10 4.65
C GLY A 375 21.09 -17.49 3.19
N ASN A 376 22.07 -18.37 3.04
CA ASN A 376 22.67 -18.80 1.79
C ASN A 376 21.68 -19.34 0.74
N LYS A 377 22.09 -19.18 -0.52
CA LYS A 377 21.46 -19.66 -1.76
C LYS A 377 21.04 -21.13 -1.65
N ASN A 378 19.72 -21.37 -1.54
CA ASN A 378 18.92 -22.47 -2.14
C ASN A 378 17.65 -22.76 -1.31
N SER A 379 16.76 -21.78 -1.17
CA SER A 379 15.31 -21.98 -0.92
C SER A 379 14.70 -20.63 -0.54
N ILE A 380 13.90 -20.02 -1.42
CA ILE A 380 13.09 -18.85 -1.06
C ILE A 380 11.72 -19.36 -0.63
N LYS A 381 11.38 -19.21 0.65
CA LYS A 381 10.00 -19.10 1.13
C LYS A 381 9.91 -17.94 2.14
N PRO A 382 8.84 -17.12 2.10
CA PRO A 382 8.70 -15.94 2.95
C PRO A 382 8.61 -16.34 4.43
N PHE A 383 9.33 -15.63 5.30
CA PHE A 383 9.29 -15.82 6.74
C PHE A 383 7.94 -15.31 7.31
N GLN A 384 7.12 -16.23 7.81
CA GLN A 384 5.95 -15.94 8.65
C GLN A 384 6.35 -16.03 10.13
N ARG A 385 5.67 -15.23 10.96
CA ARG A 385 5.85 -15.06 12.41
C ARG A 385 6.05 -16.38 13.16
N PHE A 386 7.16 -16.52 13.87
CA PHE A 386 7.34 -17.58 14.88
C PHE A 386 6.72 -17.13 16.21
N PHE A 387 5.72 -17.89 16.69
CA PHE A 387 5.43 -17.96 18.12
C PHE A 387 6.29 -19.09 18.69
N PHE A 388 7.22 -18.79 19.59
CA PHE A 388 7.93 -19.82 20.33
C PHE A 388 7.06 -20.29 21.51
N ASN A 389 6.90 -21.60 21.64
CA ASN A 389 6.32 -22.22 22.82
C ASN A 389 7.27 -22.10 24.04
N GLN A 390 6.63 -22.11 25.22
CA GLN A 390 7.13 -21.98 26.59
C GLN A 390 8.49 -22.63 26.95
N GLY A 391 9.14 -22.02 27.95
CA GLY A 391 10.03 -22.72 28.88
C GLY A 391 11.49 -22.77 28.45
N ASP A 392 12.19 -21.64 28.54
CA ASP A 392 13.64 -21.52 28.85
C ASP A 392 14.16 -20.13 28.45
N LEU A 393 13.60 -19.05 29.03
CA LEU A 393 14.24 -17.74 29.02
C LEU A 393 13.82 -16.97 30.28
N GLN A 394 14.60 -17.12 31.36
CA GLN A 394 14.78 -16.02 32.30
C GLN A 394 16.05 -15.28 31.88
N GLU A 395 15.91 -14.14 31.22
CA GLU A 395 16.64 -12.90 31.51
C GLU A 395 16.21 -11.78 30.55
N GLY A 396 16.20 -10.55 31.07
CA GLY A 396 15.42 -9.41 30.59
C GLY A 396 15.68 -8.96 29.15
N PHE A 397 14.59 -8.82 28.40
CA PHE A 397 14.50 -7.90 27.27
C PHE A 397 13.68 -6.68 27.70
N GLN A 398 14.33 -5.52 27.76
CA GLN A 398 13.65 -4.24 27.63
C GLN A 398 13.90 -3.72 26.21
N SER A 399 12.88 -3.82 25.36
CA SER A 399 12.73 -2.91 24.22
C SER A 399 11.24 -2.77 23.92
N THR A 400 10.82 -1.52 23.81
CA THR A 400 9.45 -1.03 23.66
C THR A 400 8.83 -1.48 22.33
N ALA A 401 8.12 -2.61 22.37
CA ALA A 401 7.04 -2.92 21.43
C ALA A 401 5.71 -2.70 22.17
N HIS A 402 4.70 -2.21 21.45
CA HIS A 402 3.36 -1.96 21.97
C HIS A 402 2.85 -3.16 22.79
N VAL A 403 2.70 -2.94 24.10
CA VAL A 403 2.00 -3.84 25.01
C VAL A 403 0.50 -3.67 24.72
N ILE A 404 -0.14 -4.71 24.17
CA ILE A 404 -1.60 -4.83 24.25
C ILE A 404 -1.90 -5.03 25.75
N PRO A 405 -2.76 -4.22 26.38
CA PRO A 405 -3.12 -4.42 27.79
C PRO A 405 -3.66 -5.85 27.99
N ASP A 406 -3.20 -6.53 29.04
CA ASP A 406 -3.60 -7.90 29.43
C ASP A 406 -5.13 -8.09 29.64
N THR A 407 -5.92 -7.03 29.52
CA THR A 407 -7.37 -7.05 29.77
C THR A 407 -8.21 -7.61 28.61
N ASP A 408 -7.66 -7.71 27.39
CA ASP A 408 -8.40 -8.22 26.21
C ASP A 408 -8.06 -9.68 25.83
N LEU A 409 -7.22 -10.35 26.62
CA LEU A 409 -6.99 -11.79 26.51
C LEU A 409 -7.66 -12.50 27.68
N THR A 410 -8.85 -13.06 27.44
CA THR A 410 -9.41 -14.06 28.36
C THR A 410 -8.60 -15.35 28.21
N PHE A 411 -7.59 -15.49 29.05
CA PHE A 411 -6.84 -16.73 29.22
C PHE A 411 -7.77 -17.81 29.75
N LEU A 412 -8.35 -18.63 28.86
CA LEU A 412 -8.94 -19.91 29.23
C LEU A 412 -7.77 -20.87 29.46
N GLY A 413 -7.32 -20.96 30.72
CA GLY A 413 -6.00 -21.47 31.10
C GLY A 413 -5.61 -22.89 30.69
N GLU A 414 -4.42 -23.32 31.11
CA GLU A 414 -3.82 -24.62 30.75
C GLU A 414 -4.79 -25.79 31.00
N ILE A 415 -5.21 -26.47 29.92
CA ILE A 415 -5.98 -27.71 30.03
C ILE A 415 -4.99 -28.89 29.93
N ASN A 416 -4.32 -29.14 31.04
CA ASN A 416 -3.53 -30.35 31.25
C ASN A 416 -4.49 -31.51 31.57
N SER A 417 -4.76 -32.34 30.55
CA SER A 417 -5.53 -33.60 30.60
C SER A 417 -7.04 -33.50 30.83
N LEU A 418 -7.86 -33.74 29.79
CA LEU A 418 -9.25 -34.18 29.96
C LEU A 418 -9.72 -35.09 28.80
N SER A 419 -10.29 -36.23 29.18
CA SER A 419 -11.03 -37.16 28.32
C SER A 419 -12.42 -36.63 27.97
N GLY A 420 -12.77 -36.57 26.68
CA GLY A 420 -14.13 -36.31 26.22
C GLY A 420 -14.19 -35.62 24.85
N LYS A 421 -15.04 -36.11 23.94
CA LYS A 421 -15.26 -35.48 22.62
C LYS A 421 -15.90 -34.09 22.79
N ARG A 422 -15.22 -33.03 22.35
CA ARG A 422 -15.83 -31.72 22.08
C ARG A 422 -15.47 -31.22 20.69
N ARG A 423 -16.46 -30.63 20.01
CA ARG A 423 -16.32 -30.00 18.69
C ARG A 423 -15.87 -28.57 18.87
N ILE A 424 -14.74 -28.22 18.27
CA ILE A 424 -14.30 -26.84 18.07
C ILE A 424 -14.94 -26.39 16.75
N LYS A 425 -15.77 -25.34 16.78
CA LYS A 425 -16.25 -24.69 15.56
C LYS A 425 -15.28 -23.53 15.27
N LEU A 426 -14.39 -23.74 14.32
CA LEU A 426 -13.49 -22.71 13.82
C LEU A 426 -14.25 -21.88 12.79
N VAL A 427 -14.17 -20.56 12.93
CA VAL A 427 -14.74 -19.57 12.02
C VAL A 427 -13.52 -19.04 11.26
N GLU A 428 -13.47 -19.31 9.95
CA GLU A 428 -12.39 -18.98 8.99
C GLU A 428 -11.32 -20.06 8.73
N GLU A 429 -10.82 -20.04 7.49
CA GLU A 429 -10.08 -21.10 6.80
C GLU A 429 -8.75 -21.45 7.47
N VAL A 430 -8.47 -22.75 7.60
CA VAL A 430 -7.17 -23.25 8.08
C VAL A 430 -6.33 -23.71 6.90
N PHE A 431 -5.21 -23.02 6.64
CA PHE A 431 -4.12 -23.55 5.83
C PHE A 431 -3.14 -24.30 6.74
N VAL A 432 -3.08 -25.62 6.60
CA VAL A 432 -2.02 -26.42 7.23
C VAL A 432 -0.76 -26.29 6.35
N LEU A 433 0.17 -25.41 6.75
CA LEU A 433 1.47 -25.28 6.08
C LEU A 433 2.47 -26.27 6.70
N GLY A 434 2.33 -27.54 6.33
CA GLY A 434 3.20 -28.64 6.76
C GLY A 434 2.46 -29.98 6.80
N ASP A 435 3.15 -31.04 7.22
CA ASP A 435 2.52 -32.34 7.46
C ASP A 435 1.63 -32.25 8.71
N LEU A 436 0.38 -32.69 8.58
CA LEU A 436 -0.51 -32.88 9.73
C LEU A 436 -0.04 -34.11 10.52
N ASN A 437 0.80 -33.90 11.53
CA ASN A 437 1.28 -34.97 12.39
C ASN A 437 0.24 -35.37 13.44
N VAL A 438 -0.31 -36.58 13.28
CA VAL A 438 -1.17 -37.19 14.29
C VAL A 438 -0.31 -38.06 15.21
N THR A 439 -0.13 -37.64 16.46
CA THR A 439 0.80 -38.27 17.42
C THR A 439 0.36 -39.66 17.93
N GLY A 440 -0.89 -40.06 17.71
CA GLY A 440 -1.43 -41.36 18.12
C GLY A 440 -1.35 -42.44 17.03
N GLY A 441 -1.79 -42.12 15.80
CA GLY A 441 -1.67 -42.93 14.59
C GLY A 441 -2.45 -44.25 14.55
N ALA A 442 -2.68 -44.91 15.70
CA ALA A 442 -3.29 -46.22 15.83
C ALA A 442 -4.81 -46.18 16.03
N TYR A 443 -5.50 -47.30 15.76
CA TYR A 443 -6.97 -47.41 15.80
C TYR A 443 -7.59 -46.99 17.15
N ASN A 444 -6.88 -47.23 18.26
CA ASN A 444 -7.32 -46.98 19.63
C ASN A 444 -6.74 -45.68 20.23
N THR A 445 -6.07 -44.87 19.43
CA THR A 445 -5.51 -43.56 19.82
C THR A 445 -6.02 -42.47 18.87
N GLY A 446 -5.50 -41.24 18.99
CA GLY A 446 -5.81 -40.17 18.03
C GLY A 446 -5.40 -40.55 16.62
N HIS A 447 -6.33 -40.59 15.68
CA HIS A 447 -6.12 -40.92 14.27
C HIS A 447 -6.97 -40.01 13.38
N PHE A 448 -6.70 -39.99 12.08
CA PHE A 448 -7.33 -39.03 11.17
C PHE A 448 -8.78 -39.43 10.86
N THR A 449 -9.71 -38.48 10.93
CA THR A 449 -11.14 -38.72 10.65
C THR A 449 -11.66 -37.71 9.63
N LEU A 450 -12.32 -38.21 8.59
CA LEU A 450 -12.94 -37.41 7.54
C LEU A 450 -14.41 -37.84 7.38
N GLY A 451 -15.31 -37.07 7.99
CA GLY A 451 -16.73 -37.49 8.09
C GLY A 451 -16.87 -38.77 8.93
N ALA A 452 -17.49 -39.80 8.34
CA ALA A 452 -17.62 -41.12 8.97
C ALA A 452 -16.40 -42.03 8.72
N TYR A 453 -15.44 -41.59 7.91
CA TYR A 453 -14.26 -42.39 7.59
C TYR A 453 -13.14 -42.17 8.61
N HIS A 454 -12.55 -43.28 9.04
CA HIS A 454 -11.42 -43.34 9.96
C HIS A 454 -10.19 -43.86 9.20
N PHE A 455 -9.05 -43.20 9.41
CA PHE A 455 -7.76 -43.56 8.83
C PHE A 455 -6.72 -43.74 9.94
N TRP A 456 -6.07 -44.91 9.99
CA TRP A 456 -5.04 -45.22 11.00
C TRP A 456 -3.95 -46.10 10.40
N VAL A 457 -2.80 -46.14 11.04
CA VAL A 457 -1.71 -47.08 10.73
C VAL A 457 -1.83 -48.25 11.69
N ASP A 458 -1.92 -49.46 11.15
CA ASP A 458 -1.95 -50.67 11.97
C ASP A 458 -0.57 -51.03 12.54
N SER A 459 -0.52 -51.98 13.47
CA SER A 459 0.73 -52.46 14.08
C SER A 459 1.74 -53.07 13.09
N THR A 460 1.32 -53.37 11.86
CA THR A 460 2.20 -53.83 10.78
C THR A 460 2.72 -52.69 9.90
N GLY A 461 2.37 -51.44 10.22
CA GLY A 461 2.78 -50.24 9.49
C GLY A 461 1.89 -49.91 8.29
N LYS A 462 0.73 -50.58 8.14
CA LYS A 462 -0.16 -50.36 6.99
C LYS A 462 -1.23 -49.34 7.29
N LEU A 463 -1.39 -48.35 6.40
CA LEU A 463 -2.51 -47.41 6.42
C LEU A 463 -3.81 -48.13 6.08
N ARG A 464 -4.80 -47.98 6.96
CA ARG A 464 -6.15 -48.55 6.83
C ARG A 464 -7.21 -47.47 6.78
N ILE A 465 -8.33 -47.80 6.13
CA ILE A 465 -9.55 -46.99 6.07
C ILE A 465 -10.77 -47.81 6.46
N LYS A 466 -11.69 -47.23 7.23
CA LYS A 466 -13.03 -47.79 7.49
C LYS A 466 -14.09 -46.70 7.58
N ASN A 467 -15.31 -47.01 7.12
CA ASN A 467 -16.50 -46.21 7.42
C ASN A 467 -17.07 -46.65 8.78
N GLY A 468 -16.92 -45.81 9.81
CA GLY A 468 -17.24 -46.10 11.20
C GLY A 468 -16.00 -46.32 12.08
N VAL A 469 -16.19 -46.23 13.40
CA VAL A 469 -15.11 -46.31 14.40
C VAL A 469 -14.48 -47.72 14.35
N PRO A 470 -13.14 -47.84 14.19
CA PRO A 470 -12.48 -49.14 14.20
C PRO A 470 -12.52 -49.75 15.61
N THR A 471 -12.77 -51.06 15.67
CA THR A 471 -12.85 -51.83 16.92
C THR A 471 -11.59 -52.64 17.21
N THR A 472 -10.77 -52.89 16.18
CA THR A 472 -9.47 -53.56 16.29
C THR A 472 -8.48 -52.92 15.33
N ASP A 473 -7.20 -53.24 15.53
CA ASP A 473 -6.08 -52.74 14.72
C ASP A 473 -6.21 -53.06 13.22
N THR A 474 -6.91 -54.13 12.88
CA THR A 474 -7.10 -54.58 11.48
C THR A 474 -8.54 -54.44 10.97
N ASP A 475 -9.40 -53.79 11.75
CA ASP A 475 -10.82 -53.58 11.45
C ASP A 475 -11.02 -52.46 10.41
N GLY A 476 -10.46 -52.67 9.21
CA GLY A 476 -10.49 -51.76 8.07
C GLY A 476 -9.77 -52.33 6.86
N ILE A 477 -9.99 -51.71 5.70
CA ILE A 477 -9.35 -52.12 4.44
C ILE A 477 -8.00 -51.41 4.33
N VAL A 478 -6.96 -52.13 3.90
CA VAL A 478 -5.65 -51.53 3.60
C VAL A 478 -5.77 -50.61 2.39
N VAL A 479 -5.29 -49.37 2.52
CA VAL A 479 -5.40 -48.35 1.47
C VAL A 479 -4.33 -48.59 0.40
N GLY A 480 -4.74 -49.15 -0.75
CA GLY A 480 -3.84 -49.37 -1.89
C GLY A 480 -2.76 -50.44 -1.65
N SER A 481 -1.83 -50.55 -2.61
CA SER A 481 -0.63 -51.37 -2.45
C SER A 481 0.42 -50.59 -1.66
N GLN A 482 0.81 -51.10 -0.50
CA GLN A 482 1.82 -50.50 0.38
C GLN A 482 3.02 -51.46 0.47
N THR A 483 4.21 -50.92 0.24
CA THR A 483 5.50 -51.63 0.29
C THR A 483 6.27 -51.30 1.55
#